data_AF-A0AAX1ICC5-F1
#
_entry.id   AF-A0AAX1ICC5-F1
#
_cell.length_a   1.000
_cell.length_b   1.000
_cell.length_c   1.000
_cell.angle_alpha   90.00
_cell.angle_beta   90.00
_cell.angle_gamma   90.00
#
_symmetry.space_group_name_H-M   'P 1'
#
loop_
_entity.id
_entity.type
_entity.pdbx_description
1 polymer ?
#
loop_
_entity_poly.entity_id
_entity_poly.type
_entity_poly.pdbx_seq_one_letter_code
_entity_poly.pdbx_strand_id
1 'polypeptide(L)'
;MYQALATPEGVAAWWAEDTHGDCNVGGTVKVRFTNNGQEIGAMEMQLEQLVPGELVLWQFLAGPAEWIGTHARFVLKQEGDYCIVLFTHEGWKERVEFTSHCSTKWAVFLLSLKALLETGKGQPNPHDIRIDNWN
;
A
#
# COMPACT_ATOMS: atom_id res chain seq x y z
N MET A 1 7.02 8.20 -9.65
CA MET A 1 7.18 7.35 -8.45
C MET A 1 6.52 7.94 -7.22
N TYR A 2 6.96 9.10 -6.71
CA TYR A 2 6.36 9.76 -5.55
C TYR A 2 4.82 9.85 -5.63
N GLN A 3 4.29 10.35 -6.75
CA GLN A 3 2.85 10.48 -6.96
C GLN A 3 2.10 9.15 -6.79
N ALA A 4 2.70 8.02 -7.20
CA ALA A 4 2.07 6.70 -7.06
C ALA A 4 2.01 6.22 -5.60
N LEU A 5 2.96 6.63 -4.75
CA LEU A 5 3.09 6.12 -3.37
C LEU A 5 2.46 7.02 -2.31
N ALA A 6 2.32 8.32 -2.59
CA ALA A 6 2.04 9.33 -1.59
C ALA A 6 0.77 10.16 -1.87
N THR A 7 0.03 9.87 -2.94
CA THR A 7 -1.28 10.51 -3.19
C THR A 7 -2.40 9.48 -3.19
N PRO A 8 -3.64 9.87 -2.81
CA PRO A 8 -4.80 9.00 -2.88
C PRO A 8 -4.99 8.39 -4.27
N GLU A 9 -4.84 9.18 -5.34
CA GLU A 9 -4.99 8.72 -6.73
C GLU A 9 -3.90 7.72 -7.12
N GLY A 10 -2.68 7.96 -6.66
CA GLY A 10 -1.57 7.04 -6.86
C GLY A 10 -1.80 5.71 -6.16
N VAL A 11 -2.15 5.75 -4.87
CA VAL A 11 -2.48 4.57 -4.07
C VAL A 11 -3.67 3.83 -4.66
N ALA A 12 -4.69 4.54 -5.13
CA ALA A 12 -5.85 3.97 -5.81
C ALA A 12 -5.46 3.17 -7.05
N ALA A 13 -4.46 3.64 -7.79
CA ALA A 13 -4.06 3.06 -9.07
C ALA A 13 -3.24 1.76 -8.96
N TRP A 14 -2.71 1.41 -7.79
CA TRP A 14 -1.98 0.14 -7.61
C TRP A 14 -2.46 -0.72 -6.45
N TRP A 15 -3.10 -0.16 -5.42
CA TRP A 15 -3.49 -0.91 -4.23
C TRP A 15 -4.99 -1.22 -4.18
N ALA A 16 -5.87 -0.22 -4.11
CA ALA A 16 -7.32 -0.42 -4.16
C ALA A 16 -8.05 0.81 -4.70
N GLU A 17 -8.94 0.64 -5.67
CA GLU A 17 -9.58 1.74 -6.38
C GLU A 17 -10.41 2.66 -5.49
N ASP A 18 -11.07 2.11 -4.46
CA ASP A 18 -11.80 2.89 -3.44
C ASP A 18 -10.82 3.41 -2.39
N THR A 19 -10.01 4.38 -2.82
CA THR A 19 -9.06 5.12 -1.98
C THR A 19 -9.36 6.61 -2.01
N HIS A 20 -9.51 7.21 -0.83
CA HIS A 20 -9.86 8.62 -0.67
C HIS A 20 -9.10 9.25 0.49
N GLY A 21 -8.73 10.53 0.41
CA GLY A 21 -8.09 11.23 1.52
C GLY A 21 -7.26 12.44 1.11
N ASP A 22 -6.30 12.78 1.96
CA ASP A 22 -5.35 13.87 1.78
C ASP A 22 -3.94 13.32 1.46
N CYS A 23 -3.21 14.00 0.57
CA CYS A 23 -1.84 13.68 0.17
C CYS A 23 -0.78 14.48 0.93
N ASN A 24 -1.17 15.34 1.87
CA ASN A 24 -0.23 16.11 2.69
C ASN A 24 0.33 15.28 3.84
N VAL A 25 1.56 15.59 4.27
CA VAL A 25 2.12 15.02 5.50
C VAL A 25 1.22 15.38 6.69
N GLY A 26 0.89 14.38 7.50
CA GLY A 26 -0.11 14.44 8.57
C GLY A 26 -1.55 14.20 8.11
N GLY A 27 -1.81 14.23 6.80
CA GLY A 27 -3.09 13.86 6.20
C GLY A 27 -3.36 12.37 6.27
N THR A 28 -4.64 11.99 6.20
CA THR A 28 -5.08 10.59 6.24
C THR A 28 -5.70 10.14 4.93
N VAL A 29 -5.49 8.86 4.63
CA VAL A 29 -6.03 8.14 3.47
C VAL A 29 -6.81 6.94 3.97
N LYS A 30 -8.04 6.80 3.48
CA LYS A 30 -8.90 5.65 3.69
C LYS A 30 -8.90 4.79 2.45
N VAL A 31 -8.70 3.49 2.64
CA VAL A 31 -8.64 2.49 1.58
C VAL A 31 -9.70 1.43 1.89
N ARG A 32 -10.55 1.11 0.92
CA ARG A 32 -11.53 0.04 1.02
C ARG A 32 -11.27 -1.06 0.01
N PHE A 33 -11.48 -2.28 0.45
CA PHE A 33 -11.36 -3.48 -0.36
C PHE A 33 -12.75 -4.03 -0.62
N THR A 34 -13.02 -4.35 -1.88
CA THR A 34 -14.31 -4.87 -2.30
C THR A 34 -14.17 -6.20 -3.05
N ASN A 35 -15.24 -6.98 -2.98
CA ASN A 35 -15.43 -8.20 -3.75
C ASN A 35 -16.87 -8.23 -4.26
N ASN A 36 -17.07 -8.28 -5.58
CA ASN A 36 -18.39 -8.23 -6.21
C ASN A 36 -19.29 -7.08 -5.70
N GLY A 37 -18.69 -5.92 -5.42
CA GLY A 37 -19.38 -4.73 -4.92
C GLY A 37 -19.70 -4.73 -3.42
N GLN A 38 -19.28 -5.75 -2.67
CA GLN A 38 -19.40 -5.78 -1.21
C GLN A 38 -18.06 -5.39 -0.55
N GLU A 39 -18.12 -4.59 0.51
CA GLU A 39 -16.94 -4.25 1.32
C GLU A 39 -16.50 -5.49 2.12
N ILE A 40 -15.24 -5.88 1.96
CA ILE A 40 -14.61 -7.01 2.65
C ILE A 40 -13.54 -6.56 3.65
N GLY A 41 -13.16 -5.28 3.62
CA GLY A 41 -12.20 -4.70 4.55
C GLY A 41 -11.95 -3.24 4.26
N ALA A 42 -11.51 -2.51 5.29
CA ALA A 42 -11.13 -1.12 5.18
C ALA A 42 -9.93 -0.82 6.07
N MET A 43 -9.13 0.14 5.66
CA MET A 43 -7.97 0.63 6.41
C MET A 43 -7.94 2.14 6.36
N GLU A 44 -7.37 2.74 7.41
CA GLU A 44 -7.04 4.17 7.43
C GLU A 44 -5.56 4.30 7.74
N MET A 45 -4.86 5.13 6.98
CA MET A 45 -3.44 5.39 7.14
C MET A 45 -3.15 6.89 7.18
N GLN A 46 -2.12 7.28 7.90
CA GLN A 46 -1.59 8.64 7.92
C GLN A 46 -0.25 8.72 7.22
N LEU A 47 -0.05 9.75 6.40
CA LEU A 47 1.25 10.03 5.79
C LEU A 47 2.15 10.68 6.84
N GLU A 48 2.98 9.90 7.52
CA GLU A 48 3.83 10.42 8.59
C GLU A 48 5.07 11.15 8.05
N GLN A 49 5.72 10.57 7.04
CA GLN A 49 6.92 11.15 6.45
C GLN A 49 6.89 11.05 4.94
N LEU A 50 7.34 12.12 4.32
CA LEU A 50 7.54 12.20 2.89
C LEU A 50 8.83 12.96 2.60
N VAL A 51 9.79 12.24 2.03
CA VAL A 51 11.02 12.80 1.46
C VAL A 51 11.01 12.47 -0.03
N PRO A 52 10.73 13.45 -0.91
CA PRO A 52 10.60 13.21 -2.34
C PRO A 52 11.82 12.48 -2.91
N GLY A 53 11.58 11.33 -3.56
CA GLY A 53 12.63 10.51 -4.17
C GLY A 53 13.43 9.63 -3.20
N GLU A 54 13.15 9.67 -1.90
CA GLU A 54 13.92 8.92 -0.89
C GLU A 54 13.04 8.07 0.03
N LEU A 55 11.95 8.62 0.58
CA LEU A 55 11.15 7.96 1.61
C LEU A 55 9.67 8.34 1.53
N VAL A 56 8.82 7.32 1.64
CA VAL A 56 7.40 7.47 1.99
C VAL A 56 7.11 6.56 3.18
N LEU A 57 6.57 7.11 4.25
CA LEU A 57 6.21 6.38 5.47
C LEU A 57 4.74 6.61 5.80
N TRP A 58 3.98 5.52 5.80
CA TRP A 58 2.59 5.49 6.19
C TRP A 58 2.43 4.75 7.53
N GLN A 59 1.66 5.33 8.45
CA GLN A 59 1.24 4.64 9.67
C GLN A 59 -0.21 4.17 9.52
N PHE A 60 -0.49 2.93 9.92
CA PHE A 60 -1.85 2.39 9.96
C PHE A 60 -2.59 2.84 11.23
N LEU A 61 -3.66 3.60 11.07
CA LEU A 61 -4.51 4.10 12.16
C LEU A 61 -5.73 3.20 12.42
N ALA A 62 -6.25 2.56 11.39
CA ALA A 62 -7.38 1.62 11.48
C ALA A 62 -7.23 0.47 10.47
N GLY A 63 -7.85 -0.66 10.76
CA GLY A 63 -7.80 -1.87 9.94
C GLY A 63 -7.75 -3.14 10.81
N PRO A 64 -7.17 -4.23 10.30
CA PRO A 64 -6.87 -5.42 11.12
C PRO A 64 -6.12 -5.03 12.39
N ALA A 65 -6.45 -5.66 13.52
CA ALA A 65 -5.92 -5.28 14.84
C ALA A 65 -4.38 -5.34 14.89
N GLU A 66 -3.79 -6.24 14.11
CA GLU A 66 -2.35 -6.44 13.99
C GLU A 66 -1.66 -5.34 13.18
N TRP A 67 -2.40 -4.60 12.35
CA TRP A 67 -1.85 -3.51 11.54
C TRP A 67 -1.88 -2.17 12.29
N ILE A 68 -2.78 -1.98 13.24
CA ILE A 68 -2.92 -0.69 13.94
C ILE A 68 -1.63 -0.33 14.68
N GLY A 69 -1.05 0.82 14.36
CA GLY A 69 0.23 1.32 14.88
C GLY A 69 1.48 0.80 14.16
N THR A 70 1.32 -0.05 13.14
CA THR A 70 2.41 -0.49 12.25
C THR A 70 2.62 0.50 11.10
N HIS A 71 3.71 0.31 10.34
CA HIS A 71 4.08 1.21 9.26
C HIS A 71 4.33 0.49 7.94
N ALA A 72 3.83 1.05 6.84
CA ALA A 72 4.25 0.73 5.49
C ALA A 72 5.35 1.72 5.07
N ARG A 73 6.59 1.23 5.01
CA ARG A 73 7.79 2.00 4.70
C ARG A 73 8.26 1.69 3.29
N PHE A 74 8.41 2.74 2.48
CA PHE A 74 8.97 2.66 1.13
C PHE A 74 10.23 3.52 1.06
N VAL A 75 11.39 2.88 1.00
CA VAL A 75 12.66 3.55 0.71
C VAL A 75 12.95 3.46 -0.78
N LEU A 76 13.27 4.59 -1.39
CA LEU A 76 13.55 4.73 -2.81
C LEU A 76 15.03 4.99 -3.01
N LYS A 77 15.65 4.27 -3.96
CA LYS A 77 17.06 4.46 -4.32
C LYS A 77 17.23 4.47 -5.82
N GLN A 78 17.93 5.47 -6.34
CA GLN A 78 18.34 5.49 -7.74
C GLN A 78 19.63 4.66 -7.92
N GLU A 79 19.61 3.70 -8.83
CA GLU A 79 20.78 2.94 -9.28
C GLU A 79 20.82 2.92 -10.82
N GLY A 80 21.70 3.73 -11.40
CA GLY A 80 21.77 3.92 -12.86
C GLY A 80 20.44 4.45 -13.40
N ASP A 81 19.87 3.74 -14.37
CA ASP A 81 18.56 4.07 -14.97
C ASP A 81 17.37 3.49 -14.20
N TYR A 82 17.63 2.71 -13.15
CA TYR A 82 16.60 2.04 -12.35
C TYR A 82 16.33 2.78 -11.03
N CYS A 83 15.09 2.74 -10.58
CA CYS A 83 14.76 3.11 -9.22
C CYS A 83 14.32 1.87 -8.43
N ILE A 84 15.05 1.59 -7.36
CA ILE A 84 14.85 0.47 -6.46
C ILE A 84 13.87 0.87 -5.37
N VAL A 85 12.81 0.07 -5.20
CA VAL A 85 11.82 0.23 -4.13
C VAL A 85 12.10 -0.83 -3.06
N LEU A 86 12.51 -0.38 -1.88
CA LEU A 86 12.73 -1.22 -0.71
C LEU A 86 11.52 -1.06 0.22
N PHE A 87 10.58 -1.98 0.12
CA PHE A 87 9.38 -2.01 0.94
C PHE A 87 9.62 -2.75 2.26
N THR A 88 9.06 -2.25 3.34
CA THR A 88 8.98 -2.95 4.62
C THR A 88 7.65 -2.63 5.30
N HIS A 89 6.93 -3.66 5.73
CA HIS A 89 5.84 -3.51 6.69
C HIS A 89 6.41 -3.76 8.09
N GLU A 90 6.67 -2.69 8.84
CA GLU A 90 7.39 -2.73 10.11
C GLU A 90 6.51 -2.38 11.32
N GLY A 91 6.99 -2.72 12.52
CA GLY A 91 6.27 -2.42 13.78
C GLY A 91 5.32 -3.51 14.27
N TRP A 92 5.32 -4.70 13.65
CA TRP A 92 4.55 -5.85 14.13
C TRP A 92 4.95 -6.24 15.55
N LYS A 93 3.95 -6.42 16.43
CA LYS A 93 4.19 -6.85 17.83
C LYS A 93 4.72 -8.27 17.92
N GLU A 94 4.13 -9.19 17.15
CA GLU A 94 4.48 -10.61 17.11
C GLU A 94 4.35 -11.16 15.69
N ARG A 95 5.20 -12.14 15.33
CA ARG A 95 5.06 -12.89 14.07
C ARG A 95 4.01 -13.97 14.25
N VAL A 96 2.86 -13.79 13.61
CA VAL A 96 1.74 -14.75 13.59
C VAL A 96 1.44 -15.19 12.16
N GLU A 97 0.62 -16.23 11.97
CA GLU A 97 0.24 -16.73 10.63
C GLU A 97 -0.27 -15.63 9.69
N PHE A 98 -1.01 -14.67 10.24
CA PHE A 98 -1.48 -13.48 9.53
C PHE A 98 -0.33 -12.65 8.91
N THR A 99 0.83 -12.56 9.56
CA THR A 99 2.01 -11.86 9.00
C THR A 99 2.53 -12.53 7.74
N SER A 100 2.51 -13.87 7.69
CA SER A 100 2.90 -14.64 6.51
C SER A 100 1.92 -14.42 5.36
N HIS A 101 0.62 -14.43 5.64
CA HIS A 101 -0.40 -14.14 4.64
C HIS A 101 -0.27 -12.72 4.06
N CYS A 102 -0.14 -11.71 4.92
CA CYS A 102 0.05 -10.31 4.51
C CYS A 102 1.30 -10.13 3.63
N SER A 103 2.37 -10.88 3.89
CA SER A 103 3.60 -10.80 3.08
C SER A 103 3.36 -11.13 1.60
N THR A 104 2.51 -12.13 1.30
CA THR A 104 2.18 -12.50 -0.08
C THR A 104 1.25 -11.47 -0.71
N LYS A 105 0.27 -10.93 0.03
CA LYS A 105 -0.59 -9.83 -0.47
C LYS A 105 0.22 -8.59 -0.83
N TRP A 106 1.19 -8.20 0.00
CA TRP A 106 2.08 -7.10 -0.32
C TRP A 106 2.86 -7.35 -1.61
N ALA A 107 3.36 -8.56 -1.83
CA ALA A 107 4.04 -8.90 -3.07
C ALA A 107 3.14 -8.70 -4.31
N VAL A 108 1.87 -9.11 -4.25
CA VAL A 108 0.89 -8.88 -5.34
C VAL A 108 0.73 -7.38 -5.63
N PHE A 109 0.53 -6.56 -4.61
CA PHE A 109 0.34 -5.12 -4.82
C PHE A 109 1.64 -4.41 -5.23
N LEU A 110 2.82 -4.87 -4.80
CA LEU A 110 4.09 -4.35 -5.29
C LEU A 110 4.31 -4.66 -6.78
N LEU A 111 3.84 -5.82 -7.28
CA LEU A 111 3.82 -6.11 -8.71
C LEU A 111 2.84 -5.19 -9.47
N SER A 112 1.68 -4.90 -8.87
CA SER A 112 0.73 -3.91 -9.39
C SER A 112 1.35 -2.50 -9.48
N LEU A 113 2.09 -2.07 -8.44
CA LEU A 113 2.82 -0.80 -8.43
C LEU A 113 3.88 -0.76 -9.55
N LYS A 114 4.64 -1.85 -9.72
CA LYS A 114 5.61 -1.95 -10.82
C LYS A 114 4.91 -1.81 -12.18
N ALA A 115 3.82 -2.53 -12.40
CA ALA A 115 3.04 -2.44 -13.64
C ALA A 115 2.53 -1.01 -13.90
N LEU A 116 1.99 -0.35 -12.87
CA LEU A 116 1.57 1.05 -12.95
C LEU A 116 2.73 1.97 -13.39
N LEU A 117 3.91 1.82 -12.78
CA LEU A 117 5.06 2.68 -13.06
C LEU A 117 5.67 2.43 -14.45
N GLU A 118 5.63 1.21 -14.97
CA GLU A 118 6.24 0.85 -16.25
C GLU A 118 5.30 1.01 -17.44
N THR A 119 3.99 0.86 -17.23
CA THR A 119 2.99 0.80 -18.31
C THR A 119 1.88 1.84 -18.19
N GLY A 120 1.80 2.54 -17.06
CA GLY A 120 0.71 3.47 -16.75
C GLY A 120 -0.56 2.78 -16.23
N LYS A 121 -0.57 1.46 -16.05
CA LYS A 121 -1.73 0.71 -15.55
C LYS A 121 -1.34 -0.33 -14.49
N GLY A 122 -1.88 -0.18 -13.29
CA GLY A 122 -1.77 -1.18 -12.21
C GLY A 122 -2.90 -2.22 -12.23
N GLN A 123 -2.91 -3.06 -11.20
CA GLN A 123 -3.95 -4.05 -10.88
C GLN A 123 -4.37 -3.88 -9.41
N PRO A 124 -4.96 -2.72 -9.03
CA PRO A 124 -5.49 -2.51 -7.69
C PRO A 124 -6.70 -3.41 -7.44
N ASN A 125 -7.07 -3.62 -6.18
CA ASN A 125 -8.36 -4.20 -5.83
C ASN A 125 -9.51 -3.37 -6.46
N PRO A 126 -10.53 -3.99 -7.07
CA PRO A 126 -10.86 -5.43 -7.06
C PRO A 126 -10.22 -6.29 -8.17
N HIS A 127 -9.32 -5.73 -8.97
CA HIS A 127 -8.67 -6.37 -10.12
C HIS A 127 -7.33 -7.05 -9.81
N ASP A 128 -6.98 -7.14 -8.53
CA ASP A 128 -5.75 -7.74 -8.05
C ASP A 128 -5.69 -9.26 -8.28
N ILE A 129 -4.46 -9.80 -8.35
CA ILE A 129 -4.26 -11.24 -8.43
C ILE A 129 -4.73 -11.86 -7.10
N ARG A 130 -5.78 -12.69 -7.19
CA ARG A 130 -6.34 -13.37 -6.02
C ARG A 130 -5.45 -14.54 -5.61
N ILE A 131 -5.02 -14.52 -4.35
CA ILE A 131 -4.12 -15.52 -3.76
C ILE A 131 -4.73 -16.26 -2.56
N ASP A 132 -5.98 -15.94 -2.21
CA ASP A 132 -6.71 -16.57 -1.11
C ASP A 132 -8.20 -16.71 -1.41
N ASN A 133 -8.87 -17.51 -0.58
CA ASN A 133 -10.33 -17.68 -0.53
C ASN A 133 -10.98 -16.89 0.63
N TRP A 134 -10.27 -15.94 1.25
CA TRP A 134 -10.74 -15.17 2.41
C TRP A 134 -11.45 -13.87 1.97
N ASN A 135 -12.21 -13.93 0.87
CA ASN A 135 -12.98 -12.82 0.30
C ASN A 135 -14.41 -13.22 -0.02
#